data_AF-A0A3D0LTC2-F1
#
_entry.id   AF-A0A3D0LTC2-F1
#
_cell.length_a   1.000
_cell.length_b   1.000
_cell.length_c   1.000
_cell.angle_alpha   90.00
_cell.angle_beta   90.00
_cell.angle_gamma   90.00
#
_symmetry.space_group_name_H-M   'P 1'
#
loop_
_entity.id
_entity.type
_entity.pdbx_description
1 polymer ?
#
loop_
_entity_poly.entity_id
_entity_poly.type
_entity_poly.pdbx_seq_one_letter_code
_entity_poly.pdbx_strand_id
1 'polypeptide(L)'
;RLPQDWLAPTAWPDLAEDLAHRDTVLCIVNRRNDARELHRLMPKGTVHLSALMCGAHRADVIRRIKSRLEAKRRGGDKAPLRVVSTQLVEAGVDLDFPVVYRALAGLDSIAQAAGRCNREGRFRKGEVVVFVPPKPAPPGLLRKGADACRSVLHGMNGDPLERRLFGCYFEQLYHAVDLDAKQICGDLQVDGKELAVAFRTAADKFRLIEDAADAQVFVRYRGMNGEGGGIDGLLGKLKKDGPERWLMRKLQRYAVSVRRRDLDRLLRQGDVREVAPGIYAIVSEVGYSLDVGLLLDGENISPSTLVEG
;
A
#
# COMPACT_ATOMS: atom_id res chain seq x y z
N ARG A 1 4.99 -19.10 10.36
CA ARG A 1 4.07 -19.26 11.51
C ARG A 1 2.68 -18.82 11.08
N LEU A 2 1.73 -19.76 11.05
CA LEU A 2 0.31 -19.49 10.79
C LEU A 2 -0.41 -19.21 12.13
N PRO A 3 -1.57 -18.52 12.14
CA PRO A 3 -2.35 -18.34 13.36
C PRO A 3 -2.87 -19.69 13.87
N GLN A 4 -2.95 -19.85 15.19
CA GLN A 4 -3.52 -21.04 15.81
C GLN A 4 -5.04 -21.11 15.63
N ASP A 5 -5.70 -19.96 15.72
CA ASP A 5 -7.13 -19.79 15.45
C ASP A 5 -7.31 -18.74 14.34
N TRP A 6 -7.91 -19.18 13.22
CA TRP A 6 -8.18 -18.34 12.05
C TRP A 6 -9.41 -17.43 12.22
N LEU A 7 -10.17 -17.60 13.30
CA LEU A 7 -11.33 -16.80 13.66
C LEU A 7 -11.02 -15.81 14.78
N ALA A 8 -9.91 -15.98 15.50
CA ALA A 8 -9.47 -15.06 16.55
C ALA A 8 -8.69 -13.87 15.96
N PRO A 9 -9.27 -12.65 15.90
CA PRO A 9 -8.52 -11.47 15.48
C PRO A 9 -7.45 -11.09 16.50
N THR A 10 -6.29 -10.65 16.02
CA THR A 10 -5.24 -10.06 16.84
C THR A 10 -5.48 -8.56 16.97
N ALA A 11 -5.72 -8.06 18.19
CA ALA A 11 -5.95 -6.63 18.40
C ALA A 11 -4.69 -5.81 18.07
N TRP A 12 -4.87 -4.56 17.64
CA TRP A 12 -3.73 -3.69 17.30
C TRP A 12 -2.76 -3.42 18.46
N PRO A 13 -3.21 -3.21 19.71
CA PRO A 13 -2.31 -3.07 20.86
C PRO A 13 -1.43 -4.31 21.06
N ASP A 14 -2.03 -5.51 21.04
CA ASP A 14 -1.31 -6.77 21.22
C ASP A 14 -0.27 -6.99 20.11
N LEU A 15 -0.66 -6.70 18.86
CA LEU A 15 0.27 -6.78 17.73
C LEU A 15 1.40 -5.76 17.86
N ALA A 16 1.11 -4.53 18.31
CA ALA A 16 2.12 -3.50 18.51
C ALA A 16 3.13 -3.89 19.60
N GLU A 17 2.67 -4.52 20.67
CA GLU A 17 3.52 -5.05 21.74
C GLU A 17 4.48 -6.14 21.20
N ASP A 18 3.96 -7.14 20.49
CA ASP A 18 4.80 -8.20 19.89
C ASP A 18 5.83 -7.62 18.89
N LEU A 19 5.40 -6.69 18.03
CA LEU A 19 6.30 -5.99 17.10
C LEU A 19 7.35 -5.12 17.82
N ALA A 20 7.03 -4.54 18.98
CA ALA A 20 7.97 -3.76 19.77
C ALA A 20 9.12 -4.61 20.31
N HIS A 21 8.89 -5.89 20.60
CA HIS A 21 9.94 -6.81 21.04
C HIS A 21 10.89 -7.26 19.92
N ARG A 22 10.57 -6.98 18.66
CA ARG A 22 11.44 -7.30 17.52
C ARG A 22 12.44 -6.18 17.26
N ASP A 23 13.72 -6.55 17.09
CA ASP A 23 14.78 -5.60 16.71
C ASP A 23 14.63 -5.13 15.26
N THR A 24 14.42 -6.06 14.31
CA THR A 24 14.25 -5.74 12.89
C THR A 24 13.02 -6.45 12.34
N VAL A 25 11.96 -5.72 12.00
CA VAL A 25 10.69 -6.30 11.57
C VAL A 25 9.95 -5.43 10.54
N LEU A 26 9.29 -6.11 9.60
CA LEU A 26 8.33 -5.51 8.68
C LEU A 26 6.94 -6.07 8.95
N CYS A 27 5.96 -5.21 9.22
CA CYS A 27 4.55 -5.58 9.34
C CYS A 27 3.76 -5.02 8.16
N ILE A 28 3.11 -5.91 7.40
CA ILE A 28 2.31 -5.57 6.21
C ILE A 28 0.83 -5.78 6.53
N VAL A 29 0.04 -4.72 6.40
CA VAL A 29 -1.42 -4.73 6.60
C VAL A 29 -2.18 -4.42 5.31
N ASN A 30 -3.47 -4.76 5.30
CA ASN A 30 -4.29 -4.71 4.09
C ASN A 30 -4.77 -3.30 3.73
N ARG A 31 -5.03 -2.43 4.72
CA ARG A 31 -5.62 -1.10 4.48
C ARG A 31 -4.69 0.01 5.00
N ARG A 32 -4.77 1.18 4.35
CA ARG A 32 -4.02 2.39 4.75
C ARG A 32 -4.37 2.84 6.17
N ASN A 33 -5.65 2.77 6.54
CA ASN A 33 -6.12 3.15 7.87
C ASN A 33 -5.59 2.18 8.93
N ASP A 34 -5.55 0.88 8.64
CA ASP A 34 -4.98 -0.14 9.55
C ASP A 34 -3.49 0.13 9.79
N ALA A 35 -2.74 0.50 8.74
CA ALA A 35 -1.30 0.80 8.86
C ALA A 35 -1.08 2.02 9.76
N ARG A 36 -1.93 3.03 9.61
CA ARG A 36 -1.87 4.26 10.40
C ARG A 36 -2.28 4.02 11.86
N GLU A 37 -3.33 3.24 12.08
CA GLU A 37 -3.82 2.86 13.40
C GLU A 37 -2.75 2.07 14.17
N LEU A 38 -2.16 1.06 13.53
CA LEU A 38 -1.05 0.30 14.12
C LEU A 38 0.18 1.17 14.36
N HIS A 39 0.58 2.01 13.39
CA HIS A 39 1.75 2.89 13.53
C HIS A 39 1.64 3.85 14.71
N ARG A 40 0.44 4.35 15.03
CA ARG A 40 0.19 5.21 16.21
C ARG A 40 0.46 4.50 17.54
N LEU A 41 0.30 3.19 17.60
CA LEU A 41 0.54 2.37 18.79
C LEU A 41 1.99 1.91 18.90
N MET A 42 2.77 2.05 17.83
CA MET A 42 4.15 1.58 17.78
C MET A 42 5.12 2.54 18.51
N PRO A 43 6.25 2.03 19.03
CA PRO A 43 7.28 2.87 19.63
C PRO A 43 7.79 3.96 18.66
N LYS A 44 8.23 5.09 19.22
CA LYS A 44 8.91 6.16 18.46
C LYS A 44 10.06 5.59 17.63
N GLY A 45 10.23 6.12 16.42
CA GLY A 45 11.22 5.64 15.45
C GLY A 45 10.74 4.49 14.56
N THR A 46 9.52 3.99 14.76
CA THR A 46 8.87 3.07 13.81
C THR A 46 8.56 3.80 12.51
N VAL A 47 8.94 3.21 11.39
CA VAL A 47 8.75 3.78 10.05
C VAL A 47 7.39 3.38 9.51
N HIS A 48 6.62 4.35 9.02
CA HIS A 48 5.40 4.10 8.25
C HIS A 48 5.73 4.15 6.75
N LEU A 49 5.15 3.23 5.97
CA LEU A 49 5.33 3.19 4.53
C LEU A 49 3.99 2.94 3.84
N SER A 50 3.46 3.94 3.15
CA SER A 50 2.13 3.82 2.55
C SER A 50 1.96 4.59 1.24
N ALA A 51 0.80 4.39 0.62
CA ALA A 51 0.43 5.02 -0.65
C ALA A 51 0.13 6.51 -0.52
N LEU A 52 -0.04 7.01 0.70
CA LEU A 52 -0.28 8.43 0.95
C LEU A 52 1.01 9.24 0.92
N MET A 53 2.17 8.58 0.87
CA MET A 53 3.44 9.22 0.52
C MET A 53 3.54 9.34 -1.00
N CYS A 54 3.94 10.52 -1.48
CA CYS A 54 4.23 10.70 -2.91
C CYS A 54 5.45 9.85 -3.32
N GLY A 55 5.61 9.63 -4.63
CA GLY A 55 6.68 8.79 -5.17
C GLY A 55 8.09 9.21 -4.70
N ALA A 56 8.39 10.51 -4.64
CA ALA A 56 9.65 11.04 -4.15
C ALA A 56 9.86 10.73 -2.65
N HIS A 57 8.86 11.02 -1.82
CA HIS A 57 8.92 10.74 -0.39
C HIS A 57 9.11 9.24 -0.11
N ARG A 58 8.30 8.40 -0.76
CA ARG A 58 8.39 6.95 -0.64
C ARG A 58 9.78 6.43 -1.03
N ALA A 59 10.39 6.98 -2.08
CA ALA A 59 11.73 6.59 -2.50
C ALA A 59 12.80 6.92 -1.43
N ASP A 60 12.68 8.07 -0.76
CA ASP A 60 13.60 8.45 0.31
C ASP A 60 13.43 7.57 1.56
N VAL A 61 12.18 7.28 1.96
CA VAL A 61 11.90 6.34 3.06
C VAL A 61 12.47 4.96 2.77
N ILE A 62 12.25 4.43 1.56
CA ILE A 62 12.80 3.14 1.13
C ILE A 62 14.34 3.15 1.18
N ARG A 63 14.97 4.23 0.68
CA ARG A 63 16.44 4.37 0.73
C ARG A 63 16.94 4.34 2.18
N ARG A 64 16.28 5.07 3.08
CA ARG A 64 16.58 5.06 4.52
C ARG A 64 16.45 3.66 5.12
N ILE A 65 15.38 2.94 4.83
CA ILE A 65 15.18 1.56 5.32
C ILE A 65 16.31 0.65 4.83
N LYS A 66 16.67 0.72 3.54
CA LYS A 66 17.77 -0.07 2.96
C LYS A 66 19.11 0.21 3.64
N SER A 67 19.48 1.49 3.77
CA SER A 67 20.72 1.89 4.44
C SER A 67 20.76 1.41 5.89
N ARG A 68 19.63 1.48 6.62
CA ARG A 68 19.55 0.96 7.99
C ARG A 68 19.68 -0.56 8.04
N LEU A 69 18.99 -1.30 7.17
CA LEU A 69 19.14 -2.76 7.07
C LEU A 69 20.61 -3.15 6.83
N GLU A 70 21.29 -2.48 5.90
CA GLU A 70 22.72 -2.68 5.64
C GLU A 70 23.60 -2.36 6.85
N ALA A 71 23.37 -1.23 7.51
CA ALA A 71 24.12 -0.85 8.70
C ALA A 71 23.93 -1.84 9.86
N LYS A 72 22.69 -2.32 10.08
CA LYS A 72 22.40 -3.36 11.09
C LYS A 72 23.13 -4.66 10.77
N ARG A 73 23.15 -5.08 9.49
CA ARG A 73 23.90 -6.27 9.04
C ARG A 73 25.40 -6.16 9.30
N ARG A 74 25.98 -4.96 9.17
CA ARG A 74 27.39 -4.69 9.47
C ARG A 74 27.67 -4.42 10.96
N GLY A 75 26.65 -4.48 11.82
CA GLY A 75 26.76 -4.15 13.25
C GLY A 75 26.90 -2.66 13.57
N GLY A 76 26.74 -1.77 12.57
CA GLY A 76 26.87 -0.32 12.70
C GLY A 76 25.60 0.40 13.15
N ASP A 77 24.43 -0.25 13.07
CA ASP A 77 23.17 0.27 13.61
C ASP A 77 22.63 -0.70 14.68
N LYS A 78 22.59 -0.23 15.93
CA LYS A 78 22.04 -0.99 17.08
C LYS A 78 20.60 -0.60 17.40
N ALA A 79 20.08 0.47 16.81
CA ALA A 79 18.72 0.91 17.06
C ALA A 79 17.73 -0.01 16.34
N PRO A 80 16.57 -0.33 16.94
CA PRO A 80 15.56 -1.13 16.27
C PRO A 80 15.10 -0.52 14.95
N LEU A 81 14.79 -1.38 13.97
CA LEU A 81 14.19 -1.01 12.69
C LEU A 81 12.86 -1.73 12.54
N ARG A 82 11.79 -1.01 12.86
CA ARG A 82 10.40 -1.48 12.75
C ARG A 82 9.73 -0.73 11.62
N VAL A 83 9.07 -1.44 10.73
CA VAL A 83 8.36 -0.84 9.58
C VAL A 83 6.93 -1.35 9.56
N VAL A 84 5.96 -0.44 9.54
CA VAL A 84 4.55 -0.74 9.28
C VAL A 84 4.23 -0.26 7.87
N SER A 85 3.70 -1.15 7.03
CA SER A 85 3.44 -0.85 5.62
C SER A 85 2.10 -1.40 5.16
N THR A 86 1.55 -0.78 4.11
CA THR A 86 0.54 -1.44 3.27
C THR A 86 1.19 -2.32 2.20
N GLN A 87 0.39 -2.96 1.36
CA GLN A 87 0.77 -3.79 0.18
C GLN A 87 1.76 -3.14 -0.82
N LEU A 88 2.17 -1.89 -0.63
CA LEU A 88 3.09 -1.17 -1.52
C LEU A 88 4.52 -1.69 -1.51
N VAL A 89 4.90 -2.50 -0.52
CA VAL A 89 6.19 -3.20 -0.52
C VAL A 89 6.17 -4.43 -1.44
N GLU A 90 5.00 -4.87 -1.89
CA GLU A 90 4.84 -6.15 -2.61
C GLU A 90 5.37 -6.05 -4.05
N ALA A 91 5.11 -4.95 -4.77
CA ALA A 91 5.58 -4.74 -6.15
C ALA A 91 6.81 -3.82 -6.25
N GLY A 92 7.97 -4.40 -6.55
CA GLY A 92 9.14 -3.67 -7.06
C GLY A 92 10.12 -3.08 -6.05
N VAL A 93 9.86 -3.19 -4.74
CA VAL A 93 10.80 -2.72 -3.70
C VAL A 93 11.54 -3.91 -3.08
N ASP A 94 12.86 -3.94 -3.27
CA ASP A 94 13.73 -4.97 -2.71
C ASP A 94 14.10 -4.66 -1.25
N LEU A 95 13.27 -5.10 -0.31
CA LEU A 95 13.54 -5.06 1.13
C LEU A 95 13.63 -6.49 1.66
N ASP A 96 14.63 -6.74 2.50
CA ASP A 96 14.90 -8.07 3.07
C ASP A 96 15.04 -8.00 4.59
N PHE A 97 14.01 -8.49 5.28
CA PHE A 97 13.87 -8.47 6.73
C PHE A 97 14.02 -9.88 7.33
N PRO A 98 14.57 -10.01 8.56
CA PRO A 98 14.64 -11.30 9.24
C PRO A 98 13.26 -11.77 9.74
N VAL A 99 12.34 -10.84 10.03
CA VAL A 99 10.99 -11.12 10.50
C VAL A 99 9.98 -10.29 9.72
N VAL A 100 8.95 -10.96 9.18
CA VAL A 100 7.85 -10.32 8.44
C VAL A 100 6.52 -10.75 9.03
N TYR A 101 5.72 -9.78 9.48
CA TYR A 101 4.32 -9.97 9.85
C TYR A 101 3.43 -9.63 8.66
N ARG A 102 2.47 -10.49 8.34
CA ARG A 102 1.51 -10.27 7.26
C ARG A 102 0.10 -10.45 7.78
N ALA A 103 -0.71 -9.40 7.68
CA ALA A 103 -2.15 -9.52 7.90
C ALA A 103 -2.71 -10.52 6.88
N LEU A 104 -3.62 -11.39 7.31
CA LEU A 104 -4.30 -12.37 6.47
C LEU A 104 -4.81 -11.72 5.18
N ALA A 105 -4.38 -12.28 4.06
CA ALA A 105 -4.65 -11.83 2.70
C ALA A 105 -4.70 -13.05 1.78
N GLY A 106 -4.72 -12.84 0.46
CA GLY A 106 -4.56 -13.91 -0.51
C GLY A 106 -3.27 -14.71 -0.31
N LEU A 107 -3.28 -16.00 -0.67
CA LEU A 107 -2.12 -16.88 -0.52
C LEU A 107 -0.91 -16.37 -1.32
N ASP A 108 -1.16 -15.81 -2.50
CA ASP A 108 -0.19 -15.11 -3.35
C ASP A 108 0.44 -13.90 -2.65
N SER A 109 -0.36 -13.10 -1.94
CA SER A 109 0.14 -11.96 -1.16
C SER A 109 1.00 -12.41 0.03
N ILE A 110 0.63 -13.51 0.70
CA ILE A 110 1.44 -14.10 1.77
C ILE A 110 2.76 -14.63 1.20
N ALA A 111 2.75 -15.31 0.06
CA ALA A 111 3.94 -15.79 -0.61
C ALA A 111 4.88 -14.66 -1.04
N GLN A 112 4.33 -13.57 -1.58
CA GLN A 112 5.10 -12.38 -1.92
C GLN A 112 5.76 -11.74 -0.68
N ALA A 113 5.03 -11.65 0.44
CA ALA A 113 5.58 -11.17 1.71
C ALA A 113 6.69 -12.11 2.24
N ALA A 114 6.50 -13.42 2.12
CA ALA A 114 7.51 -14.41 2.47
C ALA A 114 8.79 -14.28 1.61
N GLY A 115 8.65 -13.93 0.33
CA GLY A 115 9.78 -13.61 -0.54
C GLY A 115 10.56 -12.34 -0.15
N ARG A 116 10.08 -11.55 0.81
CA ARG A 116 10.79 -10.42 1.44
C ARG A 116 11.41 -10.79 2.79
N CYS A 117 11.23 -12.02 3.24
CA CYS A 117 11.77 -12.53 4.49
C CYS A 117 13.00 -13.39 4.22
N ASN A 118 14.16 -12.96 4.69
CA ASN A 118 15.44 -13.65 4.48
C ASN A 118 15.67 -14.06 3.01
N ARG A 119 15.33 -13.17 2.07
CA ARG A 119 15.37 -13.42 0.63
C ARG A 119 16.77 -13.82 0.15
N GLU A 120 17.80 -13.22 0.73
CA GLU A 120 19.18 -13.48 0.36
C GLU A 120 19.77 -14.70 1.07
N GLY A 121 19.00 -15.40 1.92
CA GLY A 121 19.47 -16.57 2.70
C GLY A 121 20.53 -16.24 3.74
N ARG A 122 20.65 -14.96 4.11
CA ARG A 122 21.74 -14.41 4.93
C ARG A 122 21.49 -14.51 6.43
N PHE A 123 20.25 -14.75 6.84
CA PHE A 123 19.89 -15.10 8.22
C PHE A 123 19.78 -16.62 8.38
N ARG A 124 20.13 -17.12 9.57
CA ARG A 124 20.07 -18.56 9.89
C ARG A 124 18.67 -19.15 9.67
N LYS A 125 17.62 -18.36 9.92
CA LYS A 125 16.22 -18.59 9.53
C LYS A 125 15.50 -17.24 9.40
N GLY A 126 14.65 -17.09 8.38
CA GLY A 126 13.66 -16.01 8.30
C GLY A 126 12.34 -16.45 8.95
N GLU A 127 11.62 -15.54 9.58
CA GLU A 127 10.31 -15.81 10.16
C GLU A 127 9.22 -14.98 9.48
N VAL A 128 8.24 -15.66 8.87
CA VAL A 128 6.99 -15.05 8.41
C VAL A 128 5.90 -15.40 9.41
N VAL A 129 5.21 -14.39 9.94
CA VAL A 129 4.08 -14.54 10.85
C VAL A 129 2.82 -14.04 10.16
N VAL A 130 1.83 -14.92 9.97
CA VAL A 130 0.51 -14.53 9.48
C VAL A 130 -0.41 -14.32 10.68
N PHE A 131 -1.15 -13.21 10.69
CA PHE A 131 -2.11 -12.90 11.76
C PHE A 131 -3.47 -12.50 11.17
N VAL A 132 -4.54 -12.71 11.93
CA VAL A 132 -5.89 -12.29 11.55
C VAL A 132 -6.09 -10.84 11.99
N PRO A 133 -6.26 -9.86 11.08
CA PRO A 133 -6.45 -8.47 11.49
C PRO A 133 -7.81 -8.25 12.19
N PRO A 134 -7.94 -7.26 13.10
CA PRO A 134 -9.21 -6.90 13.75
C PRO A 134 -10.31 -6.55 12.75
N LYS A 135 -9.91 -5.87 11.68
CA LYS A 135 -10.78 -5.45 10.61
C LYS A 135 -10.62 -6.41 9.44
N PRO A 136 -11.73 -6.95 8.94
CA PRO A 136 -11.68 -7.97 7.91
C PRO A 136 -11.31 -7.26 6.57
N ALA A 137 -10.66 -7.91 5.59
CA ALA A 137 -10.20 -7.28 4.33
C ALA A 137 -11.31 -6.51 3.53
N PRO A 138 -10.99 -5.50 2.70
CA PRO A 138 -12.02 -4.80 1.92
C PRO A 138 -12.87 -5.77 1.07
N PRO A 139 -14.19 -5.55 0.95
CA PRO A 139 -15.05 -6.35 0.07
C PRO A 139 -14.52 -6.44 -1.37
N GLY A 140 -14.95 -7.46 -2.10
CA GLY A 140 -14.49 -7.75 -3.45
C GLY A 140 -13.34 -8.77 -3.46
N LEU A 141 -12.42 -8.62 -4.41
CA LEU A 141 -11.36 -9.62 -4.67
C LEU A 141 -10.45 -9.84 -3.46
N LEU A 142 -10.08 -8.78 -2.73
CA LEU A 142 -9.23 -8.88 -1.54
C LEU A 142 -9.87 -9.72 -0.42
N ARG A 143 -11.18 -9.53 -0.18
CA ARG A 143 -11.96 -10.34 0.75
C ARG A 143 -11.97 -11.80 0.34
N LYS A 144 -12.37 -12.07 -0.91
CA LYS A 144 -12.47 -13.42 -1.46
C LYS A 144 -11.12 -14.15 -1.42
N GLY A 145 -10.02 -13.44 -1.72
CA GLY A 145 -8.66 -13.96 -1.58
C GLY A 145 -8.31 -14.34 -0.14
N ALA A 146 -8.62 -13.48 0.84
CA ALA A 146 -8.40 -13.81 2.24
C ALA A 146 -9.23 -15.02 2.71
N ASP A 147 -10.49 -15.12 2.28
CA ASP A 147 -11.38 -16.22 2.63
C ASP A 147 -10.93 -17.56 1.99
N ALA A 148 -10.54 -17.55 0.71
CA ALA A 148 -9.98 -18.70 0.02
C ALA A 148 -8.65 -19.14 0.66
N CYS A 149 -7.77 -18.18 0.98
CA CYS A 149 -6.51 -18.47 1.67
C CYS A 149 -6.76 -19.14 3.02
N ARG A 150 -7.67 -18.58 3.83
CA ARG A 150 -8.06 -19.21 5.11
C ARG A 150 -8.56 -20.63 4.89
N SER A 151 -9.44 -20.85 3.90
CA SER A 151 -10.00 -22.18 3.64
C SER A 151 -8.95 -23.21 3.22
N VAL A 152 -7.95 -22.81 2.43
CA VAL A 152 -6.86 -23.70 1.97
C VAL A 152 -5.88 -24.01 3.09
N LEU A 153 -5.55 -23.03 3.94
CA LEU A 153 -4.56 -23.18 5.00
C LEU A 153 -5.16 -23.69 6.33
N HIS A 154 -6.49 -23.76 6.44
CA HIS A 154 -7.14 -24.23 7.66
C HIS A 154 -6.85 -25.71 7.92
N GLY A 155 -6.31 -26.02 9.10
CA GLY A 155 -6.00 -27.40 9.52
C GLY A 155 -4.87 -28.06 8.74
N MET A 156 -4.13 -27.31 7.92
CA MET A 156 -3.01 -27.86 7.17
C MET A 156 -1.83 -28.18 8.08
N ASN A 157 -1.09 -29.23 7.74
CA ASN A 157 0.20 -29.56 8.32
C ASN A 157 1.24 -29.57 7.20
N GLY A 158 2.36 -28.87 7.36
CA GLY A 158 3.42 -28.79 6.35
C GLY A 158 3.77 -27.36 5.95
N ASP A 159 4.32 -27.19 4.75
CA ASP A 159 4.73 -25.89 4.24
C ASP A 159 3.53 -25.13 3.62
N PRO A 160 3.14 -23.95 4.17
CA PRO A 160 2.04 -23.13 3.67
C PRO A 160 2.20 -22.65 2.23
N LEU A 161 3.42 -22.69 1.68
CA LEU A 161 3.75 -22.20 0.34
C LEU A 161 4.04 -23.33 -0.66
N GLU A 162 3.61 -24.56 -0.36
CA GLU A 162 3.69 -25.67 -1.31
C GLU A 162 2.91 -25.37 -2.60
N ARG A 163 3.52 -25.66 -3.75
CA ARG A 163 2.96 -25.37 -5.08
C ARG A 163 1.53 -25.91 -5.30
N ARG A 164 1.20 -27.07 -4.71
CA ARG A 164 -0.15 -27.67 -4.81
C ARG A 164 -1.25 -26.80 -4.21
N LEU A 165 -0.95 -26.05 -3.15
CA LEU A 165 -1.91 -25.22 -2.43
C LEU A 165 -2.34 -24.01 -3.27
N PHE A 166 -1.47 -23.53 -4.15
CA PHE A 166 -1.81 -22.45 -5.08
C PHE A 166 -2.90 -22.86 -6.09
N GLY A 167 -2.91 -24.12 -6.53
CA GLY A 167 -3.98 -24.65 -7.38
C GLY A 167 -5.33 -24.55 -6.68
N CYS A 168 -5.45 -25.17 -5.50
CA CYS A 168 -6.66 -25.12 -4.69
C CYS A 168 -7.08 -23.69 -4.33
N TYR A 169 -6.12 -22.82 -4.04
CA TYR A 169 -6.37 -21.41 -3.73
C TYR A 169 -6.98 -20.65 -4.91
N PHE A 170 -6.39 -20.74 -6.10
CA PHE A 170 -6.90 -20.03 -7.27
C PHE A 170 -8.23 -20.61 -7.75
N GLU A 171 -8.43 -21.93 -7.66
CA GLU A 171 -9.72 -22.56 -7.92
C GLU A 171 -10.83 -21.99 -7.02
N GLN A 172 -10.60 -21.93 -5.71
CA GLN A 172 -11.57 -21.36 -4.77
C GLN A 172 -11.77 -19.85 -4.98
N LEU A 173 -10.70 -19.11 -5.23
CA LEU A 173 -10.77 -17.67 -5.49
C LEU A 173 -11.61 -17.36 -6.72
N TYR A 174 -11.35 -18.04 -7.84
CA TYR A 174 -12.06 -17.80 -9.09
C TYR A 174 -13.49 -18.36 -9.06
N HIS A 175 -13.75 -19.46 -8.35
CA HIS A 175 -15.13 -19.94 -8.16
C HIS A 175 -15.98 -18.97 -7.32
N ALA A 176 -15.35 -18.19 -6.44
CA ALA A 176 -16.04 -17.17 -5.66
C ALA A 176 -16.30 -15.87 -6.43
N VAL A 177 -15.76 -15.70 -7.65
CA VAL A 177 -15.85 -14.47 -8.46
C VAL A 177 -16.60 -14.75 -9.75
N ASP A 178 -17.56 -13.90 -10.09
CA ASP A 178 -18.13 -13.91 -11.43
C ASP A 178 -17.12 -13.27 -12.40
N LEU A 179 -16.42 -14.12 -13.16
CA LEU A 179 -15.39 -13.72 -14.10
C LEU A 179 -15.94 -12.97 -15.32
N ASP A 180 -17.25 -13.10 -15.59
CA ASP A 180 -17.93 -12.44 -16.70
C ASP A 180 -19.18 -11.67 -16.25
N ALA A 181 -19.11 -11.03 -15.08
CA ALA A 181 -20.21 -10.23 -14.53
C ALA A 181 -20.72 -9.13 -15.49
N LYS A 182 -19.88 -8.72 -16.44
CA LYS A 182 -20.20 -7.71 -17.46
C LYS A 182 -20.62 -8.31 -18.81
N GLN A 183 -20.72 -9.64 -18.91
CA GLN A 183 -21.16 -10.40 -20.09
C GLN A 183 -20.34 -10.09 -21.35
N ILE A 184 -19.03 -9.93 -21.16
CA ILE A 184 -18.06 -9.56 -22.18
C ILE A 184 -17.77 -10.76 -23.08
N CYS A 185 -17.81 -11.99 -22.54
CA CYS A 185 -17.71 -13.17 -23.38
C CYS A 185 -18.84 -13.23 -24.41
N GLY A 186 -20.05 -12.81 -24.04
CA GLY A 186 -21.18 -12.69 -24.97
C GLY A 186 -20.94 -11.64 -26.06
N ASP A 187 -20.40 -10.47 -25.70
CA ASP A 187 -20.09 -9.41 -26.69
C ASP A 187 -18.97 -9.80 -27.68
N LEU A 188 -18.13 -10.76 -27.31
CA LEU A 188 -17.00 -11.26 -28.11
C LEU A 188 -17.32 -12.54 -28.88
N GLN A 189 -18.51 -13.12 -28.71
CA GLN A 189 -18.93 -14.27 -29.50
C GLN A 189 -19.30 -13.85 -30.92
N VAL A 190 -18.81 -14.63 -31.89
CA VAL A 190 -19.23 -14.53 -33.29
C VAL A 190 -20.42 -15.46 -33.45
N ASP A 191 -21.58 -14.92 -33.83
CA ASP A 191 -22.70 -15.76 -34.18
C ASP A 191 -22.52 -16.26 -35.61
N GLY A 192 -22.75 -17.56 -35.87
CA GLY A 192 -22.35 -18.25 -37.12
C GLY A 192 -23.01 -17.75 -38.42
N LYS A 193 -23.77 -16.64 -38.36
CA LYS A 193 -24.46 -15.99 -39.47
C LYS A 193 -23.86 -14.63 -39.85
N GLU A 194 -23.23 -13.93 -38.91
CA GLU A 194 -22.59 -12.63 -39.14
C GLU A 194 -21.25 -12.57 -38.40
N LEU A 195 -20.16 -12.23 -39.10
CA LEU A 195 -18.82 -12.06 -38.50
C LEU A 195 -18.70 -10.78 -37.61
N ALA A 196 -19.83 -10.25 -37.14
CA ALA A 196 -19.89 -9.01 -36.37
C ALA A 196 -19.58 -9.30 -34.90
N VAL A 197 -18.53 -8.66 -34.38
CA VAL A 197 -18.13 -8.72 -32.97
C VAL A 197 -18.29 -7.33 -32.36
N ALA A 198 -18.89 -7.24 -31.18
CA ALA A 198 -19.17 -5.97 -30.50
C ALA A 198 -17.92 -5.42 -29.76
N PHE A 199 -16.78 -5.32 -30.45
CA PHE A 199 -15.50 -4.91 -29.87
C PHE A 199 -15.57 -3.59 -29.09
N ARG A 200 -16.31 -2.59 -29.59
CA ARG A 200 -16.47 -1.30 -28.91
C ARG A 200 -17.21 -1.46 -27.58
N THR A 201 -18.32 -2.18 -27.60
CA THR A 201 -19.13 -2.46 -26.40
C THR A 201 -18.35 -3.30 -25.39
N ALA A 202 -17.66 -4.34 -25.86
CA ALA A 202 -16.79 -5.16 -25.04
C ALA A 202 -15.66 -4.32 -24.41
N ALA A 203 -15.01 -3.43 -25.16
CA ALA A 203 -13.97 -2.53 -24.65
C ALA A 203 -14.51 -1.52 -23.62
N ASP A 204 -15.71 -0.96 -23.86
CA ASP A 204 -16.34 -0.02 -22.93
C ASP A 204 -16.76 -0.70 -21.61
N LYS A 205 -17.23 -1.96 -21.69
CA LYS A 205 -17.57 -2.80 -20.53
C LYS A 205 -16.32 -3.35 -19.82
N PHE A 206 -15.28 -3.74 -20.56
CA PHE A 206 -14.00 -4.25 -20.05
C PHE A 206 -13.15 -3.13 -19.45
N ARG A 207 -13.69 -2.44 -18.43
CA ARG A 207 -12.91 -1.63 -17.51
C ARG A 207 -12.42 -2.53 -16.40
N LEU A 208 -11.19 -3.03 -16.56
CA LEU A 208 -10.49 -3.88 -15.60
C LEU A 208 -10.38 -3.20 -14.21
N ILE A 209 -10.33 -1.87 -14.23
CA ILE A 209 -10.42 -1.01 -13.05
C ILE A 209 -11.70 -0.21 -13.23
N GLU A 210 -12.72 -0.49 -12.42
CA GLU A 210 -13.89 0.39 -12.34
C GLU A 210 -13.42 1.75 -11.82
N ASP A 211 -13.80 2.82 -12.52
CA ASP A 211 -13.50 4.21 -12.17
C ASP A 211 -14.15 4.60 -10.83
N ALA A 212 -13.70 4.03 -9.72
CA ALA A 212 -13.51 4.84 -8.53
C ALA A 212 -12.33 5.76 -8.83
N ALA A 213 -12.54 6.75 -9.70
CA ALA A 213 -11.49 7.57 -10.31
C ALA A 213 -10.58 8.11 -9.20
N ASP A 214 -9.41 7.49 -9.09
CA ASP A 214 -8.37 7.83 -8.14
C ASP A 214 -7.81 9.16 -8.64
N ALA A 215 -8.09 10.24 -7.90
CA ALA A 215 -7.65 11.57 -8.27
C ALA A 215 -6.20 11.77 -7.81
N GLN A 216 -5.42 12.47 -8.65
CA GLN A 216 -4.05 12.82 -8.31
C GLN A 216 -4.02 14.16 -7.56
N VAL A 217 -3.45 14.14 -6.36
CA VAL A 217 -3.16 15.33 -5.57
C VAL A 217 -1.66 15.53 -5.51
N PHE A 218 -1.17 16.66 -6.00
CA PHE A 218 0.22 17.05 -5.92
C PHE A 218 0.56 17.60 -4.53
N VAL A 219 1.59 17.07 -3.90
CA VAL A 219 2.02 17.44 -2.54
C VAL A 219 3.36 18.16 -2.57
N ARG A 220 3.54 19.10 -1.63
CA ARG A 220 4.75 19.93 -1.50
C ARG A 220 5.87 19.27 -0.72
N TYR A 221 6.27 18.08 -1.16
CA TYR A 221 7.39 17.38 -0.53
C TYR A 221 8.73 18.02 -0.93
N ARG A 222 9.52 18.46 0.07
CA ARG A 222 10.84 19.11 -0.10
C ARG A 222 12.02 18.22 0.33
N GLY A 223 11.84 16.90 0.35
CA GLY A 223 12.87 15.98 0.85
C GLY A 223 12.84 15.84 2.38
N MET A 224 13.54 14.82 2.89
CA MET A 224 13.59 14.51 4.33
C MET A 224 14.22 15.62 5.19
N ASN A 225 15.13 16.42 4.60
CA ASN A 225 15.82 17.50 5.29
C ASN A 225 15.21 18.88 4.98
N GLY A 226 14.12 18.95 4.21
CA GLY A 226 13.50 20.23 3.81
C GLY A 226 14.24 21.04 2.74
N GLU A 227 15.45 20.63 2.33
CA GLU A 227 16.34 21.34 1.39
C GLU A 227 16.19 20.92 -0.08
N GLY A 228 15.35 19.94 -0.38
CA GLY A 228 15.13 19.49 -1.75
C GLY A 228 14.48 20.57 -2.60
N GLY A 229 14.93 20.72 -3.84
CA GLY A 229 14.30 21.58 -4.85
C GLY A 229 12.83 21.23 -5.00
N GLY A 230 11.98 21.96 -4.28
CA GLY A 230 10.59 21.61 -4.07
C GLY A 230 9.76 21.60 -5.36
N ILE A 231 8.60 20.96 -5.28
CA ILE A 231 7.59 21.00 -6.36
C ILE A 231 7.13 22.43 -6.69
N ASP A 232 7.39 23.41 -5.81
CA ASP A 232 6.89 24.79 -5.90
C ASP A 232 7.24 25.44 -7.24
N GLY A 233 8.47 25.26 -7.73
CA GLY A 233 8.89 25.77 -9.05
C GLY A 233 8.17 25.08 -10.21
N LEU A 234 7.82 23.78 -10.07
CA LEU A 234 7.07 23.03 -11.07
C LEU A 234 5.59 23.44 -11.08
N LEU A 235 4.99 23.65 -9.90
CA LEU A 235 3.63 24.17 -9.78
C LEU A 235 3.51 25.61 -10.28
N GLY A 236 4.53 26.45 -10.05
CA GLY A 236 4.60 27.80 -10.60
C GLY A 236 4.59 27.80 -12.13
N LYS A 237 5.40 26.93 -12.76
CA LYS A 237 5.38 26.73 -14.22
C LYS A 237 4.04 26.20 -14.71
N LEU A 238 3.44 25.23 -14.01
CA LEU A 238 2.13 24.69 -14.38
C LEU A 238 1.05 25.79 -14.38
N LYS A 239 1.09 26.68 -13.40
CA LYS A 239 0.14 27.81 -13.29
C LYS A 239 0.35 28.86 -14.39
N LYS A 240 1.61 29.10 -14.79
CA LYS A 240 1.96 30.12 -15.79
C LYS A 240 1.78 29.64 -17.23
N ASP A 241 2.33 28.48 -17.54
CA ASP A 241 2.52 27.99 -18.90
C ASP A 241 1.52 26.87 -19.24
N GLY A 242 0.82 26.30 -18.24
CA GLY A 242 -0.13 25.20 -18.40
C GLY A 242 0.51 23.81 -18.38
N PRO A 243 -0.28 22.75 -18.62
CA PRO A 243 0.21 21.37 -18.54
C PRO A 243 1.03 20.95 -19.75
N GLU A 244 2.35 20.88 -19.59
CA GLU A 244 3.27 20.31 -20.60
C GLU A 244 3.68 18.86 -20.28
N ARG A 245 3.91 18.02 -21.30
CA ARG A 245 4.23 16.59 -21.10
C ARG A 245 5.45 16.35 -20.20
N TRP A 246 6.54 17.10 -20.38
CA TRP A 246 7.75 16.94 -19.57
C TRP A 246 7.54 17.44 -18.13
N LEU A 247 6.73 18.50 -17.96
CA LEU A 247 6.39 19.06 -16.65
C LEU A 247 5.54 18.08 -15.85
N MET A 248 4.49 17.53 -16.48
CA MET A 248 3.65 16.51 -15.89
C MET A 248 4.46 15.27 -15.50
N ARG A 249 5.39 14.80 -16.35
CA ARG A 249 6.30 13.69 -16.00
C ARG A 249 7.12 13.97 -14.74
N LYS A 250 7.60 15.20 -14.53
CA LYS A 250 8.31 15.59 -13.30
C LYS A 250 7.37 15.67 -12.10
N LEU A 251 6.19 16.26 -12.27
CA LEU A 251 5.17 16.42 -11.23
C LEU A 251 4.63 15.08 -10.72
N GLN A 252 4.50 14.05 -11.58
CA GLN A 252 4.01 12.72 -11.20
C GLN A 252 4.76 12.11 -10.01
N ARG A 253 6.04 12.47 -9.82
CA ARG A 253 6.85 12.01 -8.68
C ARG A 253 6.34 12.54 -7.33
N TYR A 254 5.60 13.64 -7.36
CA TYR A 254 5.02 14.32 -6.21
C TYR A 254 3.50 14.13 -6.15
N ALA A 255 2.93 13.21 -6.93
CA ALA A 255 1.51 12.88 -6.88
C ALA A 255 1.21 11.83 -5.82
N VAL A 256 0.04 11.97 -5.20
CA VAL A 256 -0.59 10.99 -4.32
C VAL A 256 -1.96 10.65 -4.89
N SER A 257 -2.26 9.35 -4.98
CA SER A 257 -3.54 8.84 -5.45
C SER A 257 -4.54 8.74 -4.30
N VAL A 258 -5.64 9.49 -4.39
CA VAL A 258 -6.72 9.51 -3.40
C VAL A 258 -8.06 9.18 -4.05
N ARG A 259 -8.98 8.59 -3.29
CA ARG A 259 -10.33 8.33 -3.78
C ARG A 259 -11.04 9.65 -4.01
N ARG A 260 -11.93 9.72 -5.01
CA ARG A 260 -12.69 10.94 -5.32
C ARG A 260 -13.39 11.55 -4.09
N ARG A 261 -14.03 10.71 -3.26
CA ARG A 261 -14.67 11.12 -2.00
C ARG A 261 -13.72 11.84 -1.03
N ASP A 262 -12.45 11.44 -1.00
CA ASP A 262 -11.43 12.02 -0.13
C ASP A 262 -10.95 13.36 -0.70
N LEU A 263 -10.77 13.43 -2.03
CA LEU A 263 -10.50 14.69 -2.72
C LEU A 263 -11.62 15.71 -2.49
N ASP A 264 -12.89 15.33 -2.72
CA ASP A 264 -14.02 16.24 -2.59
C ASP A 264 -14.12 16.82 -1.17
N ARG A 265 -13.73 16.02 -0.16
CA ARG A 265 -13.64 16.46 1.23
C ARG A 265 -12.48 17.45 1.45
N LEU A 266 -11.28 17.13 0.97
CA LEU A 266 -10.12 18.03 1.07
C LEU A 266 -10.35 19.37 0.34
N LEU A 267 -11.09 19.37 -0.77
CA LEU A 267 -11.54 20.57 -1.46
C LEU A 267 -12.49 21.40 -0.60
N ARG A 268 -13.48 20.77 0.05
CA ARG A 268 -14.42 21.46 0.97
C ARG A 268 -13.73 22.08 2.18
N GLN A 269 -12.68 21.42 2.68
CA GLN A 269 -11.88 21.92 3.81
C GLN A 269 -10.87 23.01 3.40
N GLY A 270 -10.60 23.16 2.10
CA GLY A 270 -9.63 24.12 1.58
C GLY A 270 -8.17 23.66 1.66
N ASP A 271 -7.92 22.42 2.11
CA ASP A 271 -6.57 21.83 2.20
C ASP A 271 -5.96 21.57 0.81
N VAL A 272 -6.82 21.30 -0.17
CA VAL A 272 -6.46 21.08 -1.58
C VAL A 272 -7.19 22.11 -2.44
N ARG A 273 -6.54 22.56 -3.53
CA ARG A 273 -7.16 23.39 -4.57
C ARG A 273 -6.86 22.86 -5.96
N GLU A 274 -7.74 23.16 -6.88
CA GLU A 274 -7.51 22.97 -8.30
C GLU A 274 -6.56 24.06 -8.81
N VAL A 275 -5.42 23.65 -9.37
CA VAL A 275 -4.38 24.55 -9.89
C VAL A 275 -4.39 24.66 -11.41
N ALA A 276 -5.01 23.69 -12.07
CA ALA A 276 -5.33 23.66 -13.50
C ALA A 276 -6.49 22.67 -13.70
N PRO A 277 -7.23 22.70 -14.82
CA PRO A 277 -8.39 21.81 -15.03
C PRO A 277 -8.06 20.33 -14.80
N GLY A 278 -8.71 19.73 -13.80
CA GLY A 278 -8.50 18.34 -13.38
C GLY A 278 -7.22 18.07 -12.59
N ILE A 279 -6.47 19.10 -12.21
CA ILE A 279 -5.20 19.01 -11.48
C ILE A 279 -5.32 19.65 -10.10
N TYR A 280 -5.08 18.86 -9.06
CA TYR A 280 -5.24 19.27 -7.68
C TYR A 280 -3.90 19.31 -6.95
N ALA A 281 -3.69 20.30 -6.09
CA ALA A 281 -2.49 20.42 -5.26
C ALA A 281 -2.82 20.84 -3.84
N ILE A 282 -2.01 20.37 -2.88
CA ILE A 282 -2.12 20.78 -1.48
C ILE A 282 -1.70 22.25 -1.31
N VAL A 283 -2.48 22.99 -0.54
CA VAL A 283 -2.23 24.40 -0.22
C VAL A 283 -1.67 24.53 1.19
N SER A 284 -2.13 23.67 2.09
CA SER A 284 -1.73 23.65 3.48
C SER A 284 -0.39 22.95 3.68
N GLU A 285 0.56 23.62 4.35
CA GLU A 285 1.84 23.01 4.78
C GLU A 285 1.60 21.89 5.81
N VAL A 286 0.50 21.94 6.56
CA VAL A 286 0.17 20.91 7.58
C VAL A 286 -0.56 19.69 7.02
N GLY A 287 -1.04 19.74 5.77
CA GLY A 287 -1.79 18.64 5.18
C GLY A 287 -0.93 17.44 4.72
N TYR A 288 0.39 17.52 4.84
CA TYR A 288 1.31 16.45 4.45
C TYR A 288 2.39 16.21 5.52
N SER A 289 2.41 15.00 6.08
CA SER A 289 3.39 14.58 7.09
C SER A 289 4.58 13.86 6.47
N LEU A 290 5.80 14.17 6.95
CA LEU A 290 7.01 13.41 6.63
C LEU A 290 7.02 12.01 7.25
N ASP A 291 6.20 11.74 8.26
CA ASP A 291 6.10 10.41 8.86
C ASP A 291 5.07 9.55 8.14
N VAL A 292 3.89 10.10 7.81
CA VAL A 292 2.74 9.30 7.34
C VAL A 292 2.21 9.65 5.95
N GLY A 293 2.73 10.71 5.32
CA GLY A 293 2.27 11.22 4.02
C GLY A 293 1.05 12.13 4.12
N LEU A 294 0.24 12.16 3.06
CA LEU A 294 -0.97 12.98 2.95
C LEU A 294 -1.97 12.66 4.07
N LEU A 295 -2.45 13.71 4.74
CA LEU A 295 -3.45 13.62 5.79
C LEU A 295 -4.85 13.74 5.16
N LEU A 296 -5.71 12.74 5.35
CA LEU A 296 -7.06 12.70 4.79
C LEU A 296 -8.14 13.15 5.78
N ASP A 297 -7.83 13.11 7.07
CA ASP A 297 -8.70 13.50 8.17
C ASP A 297 -8.05 14.69 8.87
N GLY A 298 -8.84 15.71 9.25
CA GLY A 298 -8.39 16.85 10.07
C GLY A 298 -8.03 16.47 11.51
N GLU A 299 -7.35 15.33 11.67
CA GLU A 299 -6.94 14.76 12.93
C GLU A 299 -5.66 15.43 13.42
N ASN A 300 -5.72 15.88 14.68
CA ASN A 300 -4.69 16.55 15.44
C ASN A 300 -3.27 16.05 15.11
N ILE A 301 -2.49 16.95 14.53
CA ILE A 301 -1.04 16.94 14.61
C ILE A 301 -0.72 16.86 16.11
N SER A 302 0.09 15.89 16.53
CA SER A 302 0.65 15.93 17.88
C SER A 302 1.32 17.30 18.06
N PRO A 303 1.06 18.05 19.14
CA PRO A 303 1.67 19.37 19.36
C PRO A 303 3.19 19.38 19.19
N SER A 304 3.83 18.23 19.36
CA SER A 304 5.27 18.03 19.12
C SER A 304 5.75 18.27 17.68
N THR A 305 4.88 18.32 16.67
CA THR A 305 5.26 18.67 15.28
C THR A 305 5.14 20.16 14.98
N LEU A 306 4.53 20.94 15.89
CA LEU A 306 4.35 22.39 15.76
C LEU A 306 5.39 23.20 16.55
N VAL A 307 6.31 22.53 17.25
CA VAL A 307 7.34 23.16 18.10
C VAL A 307 8.73 22.75 17.65
N GLU A 308 9.04 22.93 16.37
CA GLU A 308 10.42 23.14 15.89
C GLU A 308 10.32 24.15 14.73
N GLY A 309 10.08 25.40 15.10
CA GLY A 309 10.29 26.59 14.27
C GLY A 309 11.40 27.43 14.88
#